data_AF-T0NGI7-F1
#
_entry.id   AF-T0NGI7-F1
#
_cell.length_a   1.000
_cell.length_b   1.000
_cell.length_c   1.000
_cell.angle_alpha   90.00
_cell.angle_beta   90.00
_cell.angle_gamma   90.00
#
_symmetry.space_group_name_H-M   'P 1'
#
loop_
_entity.id
_entity.type
_entity.pdbx_description
1 polymer ?
#
loop_
_entity_poly.entity_id
_entity_poly.type
_entity_poly.pdbx_seq_one_letter_code
_entity_poly.pdbx_strand_id
1 'polypeptide(L)'
;MNSKRAEDVAHLRCQNKSVKYISKKLSIKRDDIERMIAQWIIDTDYYIEHAVSGHKIDKNPDANSVLEAIKSSSTIIPLQGEILDYVALHRSDHHDRIMDCIRFHLLEAIKSTT
;
A
#
# COMPACT_ATOMS: atom_id res chain seq x y z
N MET A 1 -9.44 -4.48 -14.34
CA MET A 1 -8.02 -4.84 -14.11
C MET A 1 -7.94 -6.35 -13.88
N ASN A 2 -6.97 -7.08 -14.44
CA ASN A 2 -6.85 -8.51 -14.14
C ASN A 2 -6.40 -8.66 -12.66
N SER A 3 -7.28 -9.17 -11.79
CA SER A 3 -7.08 -9.23 -10.32
C SER A 3 -5.73 -9.86 -9.97
N LYS A 4 -5.42 -10.99 -10.60
CA LYS A 4 -4.18 -11.74 -10.37
C LYS A 4 -2.92 -10.91 -10.63
N ARG A 5 -2.93 -10.06 -11.67
CA ARG A 5 -1.77 -9.19 -11.96
C ARG A 5 -1.59 -8.10 -10.91
N ALA A 6 -2.67 -7.55 -10.37
CA ALA A 6 -2.61 -6.53 -9.33
C ALA A 6 -2.06 -7.12 -8.03
N GLU A 7 -2.52 -8.33 -7.67
CA GLU A 7 -2.03 -9.10 -6.51
C GLU A 7 -0.52 -9.39 -6.63
N ASP A 8 -0.05 -9.86 -7.80
CA ASP A 8 1.38 -10.14 -8.02
C ASP A 8 2.26 -8.87 -7.89
N VAL A 9 1.78 -7.74 -8.42
CA VAL A 9 2.46 -6.44 -8.29
C VAL A 9 2.50 -6.01 -6.82
N ALA A 10 1.37 -6.08 -6.12
CA ALA A 10 1.25 -5.69 -4.73
C ALA A 10 2.15 -6.55 -3.83
N HIS A 11 2.17 -7.87 -4.03
CA HIS A 11 3.05 -8.78 -3.31
C HIS A 11 4.53 -8.35 -3.40
N LEU A 12 4.98 -7.95 -4.59
CA LEU A 12 6.34 -7.47 -4.78
C LEU A 12 6.55 -6.05 -4.21
N ARG A 13 5.55 -5.18 -4.21
CA ARG A 13 5.63 -3.87 -3.52
C ARG A 13 5.75 -4.04 -2.00
N CYS A 14 5.01 -4.97 -1.40
CA CYS A 14 5.14 -5.36 0.01
C CYS A 14 6.53 -5.94 0.34
N GLN A 15 7.26 -6.46 -0.65
CA GLN A 15 8.67 -6.87 -0.51
C GLN A 15 9.67 -5.74 -0.84
N ASN A 16 9.19 -4.49 -0.85
CA ASN A 16 9.98 -3.29 -1.15
C ASN A 16 10.67 -3.35 -2.53
N LYS A 17 10.05 -3.99 -3.54
CA LYS A 17 10.61 -4.07 -4.90
C LYS A 17 10.23 -2.85 -5.75
N SER A 18 11.17 -2.40 -6.56
CA SER A 18 10.97 -1.27 -7.48
C SER A 18 10.14 -1.67 -8.69
N VAL A 19 9.47 -0.70 -9.32
CA VAL A 19 8.72 -0.90 -10.58
C VAL A 19 9.60 -1.53 -11.66
N LYS A 20 10.86 -1.12 -11.76
CA LYS A 20 11.84 -1.69 -12.70
C LYS A 20 12.07 -3.18 -12.45
N TYR A 21 12.15 -3.60 -11.19
CA TYR A 21 12.30 -5.01 -10.84
C TYR A 21 11.03 -5.79 -11.20
N ILE A 22 9.86 -5.29 -10.80
CA ILE A 22 8.56 -5.92 -11.02
C ILE A 22 8.30 -6.10 -12.51
N SER A 23 8.56 -5.06 -13.30
CA SER A 23 8.40 -5.08 -14.76
C SER A 23 9.20 -6.22 -15.39
N LYS A 24 10.46 -6.39 -14.99
CA LYS A 24 11.31 -7.49 -15.47
C LYS A 24 10.80 -8.86 -14.98
N LYS A 25 10.45 -8.96 -13.70
CA LYS A 25 10.08 -10.22 -13.04
C LYS A 25 8.77 -10.79 -13.58
N LEU A 26 7.78 -9.94 -13.82
CA LEU A 26 6.43 -10.33 -14.25
C LEU A 26 6.21 -10.15 -15.77
N SER A 27 7.22 -9.65 -16.50
CA SER A 27 7.11 -9.29 -17.91
C SER A 27 5.94 -8.33 -18.20
N ILE A 28 5.70 -7.38 -17.28
CA ILE A 28 4.67 -6.33 -17.38
C ILE A 28 5.36 -5.03 -17.80
N LYS A 29 4.73 -4.22 -18.65
CA LYS A 29 5.29 -2.90 -19.00
C LYS A 29 5.31 -2.00 -17.77
N ARG A 30 6.38 -1.21 -17.65
CA ARG A 30 6.53 -0.24 -16.55
C ARG A 30 5.30 0.67 -16.42
N ASP A 31 4.83 1.21 -17.53
CA ASP A 31 3.68 2.13 -17.56
C ASP A 31 2.38 1.47 -17.07
N ASP A 32 2.21 0.15 -17.29
CA ASP A 32 1.05 -0.58 -16.78
C ASP A 32 1.10 -0.63 -15.24
N ILE A 33 2.28 -0.90 -14.67
CA ILE A 33 2.47 -0.94 -13.21
C ILE A 33 2.27 0.45 -12.60
N GLU A 34 2.80 1.50 -13.23
CA GLU A 34 2.63 2.88 -12.76
C GLU A 34 1.17 3.32 -12.81
N ARG A 35 0.42 2.92 -13.84
CA ARG A 35 -1.03 3.13 -13.89
C ARG A 35 -1.78 2.39 -12.79
N MET A 36 -1.40 1.15 -12.48
CA MET A 36 -2.01 0.40 -11.37
C MET A 36 -1.80 1.11 -10.04
N ILE A 37 -0.56 1.53 -9.76
CA ILE A 37 -0.21 2.25 -8.52
C ILE A 37 -0.94 3.59 -8.44
N ALA A 38 -0.98 4.35 -9.54
CA ALA A 38 -1.72 5.61 -9.60
C ALA A 38 -3.21 5.41 -9.30
N GLN A 39 -3.81 4.34 -9.84
CA GLN A 39 -5.19 4.00 -9.53
C GLN A 39 -5.36 3.63 -8.05
N TRP A 40 -4.43 2.87 -7.46
CA TRP A 40 -4.51 2.56 -6.04
C TRP A 40 -4.45 3.80 -5.15
N ILE A 41 -3.63 4.78 -5.52
CA ILE A 41 -3.57 6.07 -4.83
C ILE A 41 -4.94 6.75 -4.90
N ILE A 42 -5.50 6.92 -6.09
CA ILE A 42 -6.80 7.58 -6.30
C ILE A 42 -7.91 6.88 -5.50
N ASP A 43 -7.98 5.55 -5.58
CA ASP A 43 -9.07 4.79 -4.97
C ASP A 43 -8.98 4.73 -3.43
N THR A 44 -7.81 5.00 -2.85
CA THR A 44 -7.58 4.94 -1.39
C THR A 44 -7.47 6.29 -0.72
N ASP A 45 -7.25 7.36 -1.48
CA ASP A 45 -6.91 8.69 -0.95
C ASP A 45 -7.97 9.17 0.05
N TYR A 46 -9.25 9.08 -0.32
CA TYR A 46 -10.37 9.45 0.54
C TYR A 46 -10.35 8.71 1.89
N TYR A 47 -10.12 7.40 1.87
CA TYR A 47 -10.13 6.56 3.08
C TYR A 47 -8.92 6.84 3.96
N ILE A 48 -7.75 7.05 3.35
CA ILE A 48 -6.53 7.43 4.07
C ILE A 48 -6.71 8.78 4.73
N GLU A 49 -7.21 9.79 4.02
CA GLU A 49 -7.45 11.13 4.57
C GLU A 49 -8.44 11.09 5.74
N HIS A 50 -9.49 10.28 5.65
CA HIS A 50 -10.43 10.08 6.77
C HIS A 50 -9.77 9.39 7.97
N ALA A 51 -8.93 8.38 7.73
CA ALA A 51 -8.26 7.64 8.80
C ALA A 51 -7.22 8.49 9.54
N VAL A 52 -6.50 9.35 8.84
CA VAL A 52 -5.47 10.22 9.44
C VAL A 52 -6.01 11.55 9.97
N SER A 53 -7.25 11.92 9.62
CA SER A 53 -7.85 13.17 10.06
C SER A 53 -7.99 13.19 11.58
N GLY A 54 -7.31 14.14 12.23
CA GLY A 54 -7.28 14.25 13.70
C GLY A 54 -6.40 13.20 14.39
N HIS A 55 -5.71 12.35 13.63
CA HIS A 55 -4.73 11.42 14.18
C HIS A 55 -3.48 12.18 14.63
N LYS A 56 -3.06 11.92 15.87
CA LYS A 56 -1.80 12.45 16.41
C LYS A 56 -0.75 11.36 16.30
N ILE A 57 0.34 11.65 15.59
CA ILE A 57 1.45 10.71 15.43
C ILE A 57 2.11 10.49 16.80
N ASP A 58 2.10 9.25 17.27
CA ASP A 58 2.68 8.88 18.56
C ASP A 58 4.18 8.63 18.44
N LYS A 59 4.63 8.05 17.32
CA LYS A 59 6.05 7.86 17.01
C LYS A 59 6.32 7.87 15.51
N ASN A 60 7.58 8.04 15.12
CA ASN A 60 8.02 7.83 13.75
C ASN A 60 8.36 6.33 13.56
N PRO A 61 7.50 5.53 12.91
CA PRO A 61 7.70 4.10 12.81
C PRO A 61 8.77 3.79 11.75
N ASP A 62 9.65 2.84 12.04
CA ASP A 62 10.61 2.39 11.05
C ASP A 62 9.94 1.47 10.01
N ALA A 63 10.42 1.56 8.77
CA ALA A 63 9.88 0.83 7.64
C ALA A 63 9.85 -0.71 7.84
N ASN A 64 10.79 -1.27 8.60
CA ASN A 64 10.83 -2.72 8.83
C ASN A 64 9.75 -3.14 9.82
N SER A 65 9.56 -2.40 10.92
CA SER A 65 8.50 -2.67 11.89
C SER A 65 7.12 -2.60 11.24
N VAL A 66 6.89 -1.61 10.36
CA VAL A 66 5.65 -1.51 9.58
C VAL A 66 5.46 -2.72 8.67
N LEU A 67 6.51 -3.15 7.97
CA LEU A 67 6.44 -4.36 7.14
C LEU A 67 6.15 -5.63 7.95
N GLU A 68 6.71 -5.78 9.15
CA GLU A 68 6.39 -6.90 10.03
C GLU A 68 4.95 -6.81 10.58
N ALA A 69 4.46 -5.62 10.88
CA ALA A 69 3.05 -5.39 11.26
C ALA A 69 2.10 -5.75 10.11
N ILE A 70 2.46 -5.43 8.87
CA ILE A 70 1.70 -5.82 7.67
C ILE A 70 1.72 -7.34 7.47
N LYS A 71 2.88 -7.99 7.57
CA LYS A 71 3.01 -9.45 7.41
C LYS A 71 2.29 -10.25 8.50
N SER A 72 2.23 -9.73 9.71
CA SER A 72 1.52 -10.35 10.84
C SER A 72 0.03 -10.09 10.81
N SER A 73 -0.41 -9.05 10.08
CA SER A 73 -1.82 -8.83 9.79
C SER A 73 -2.33 -9.90 8.82
N SER A 74 -3.58 -10.34 9.01
CA SER A 74 -4.29 -11.18 8.05
C SER A 74 -4.46 -10.47 6.69
N THR A 75 -5.27 -11.01 5.77
CA THR A 75 -5.59 -10.37 4.47
C THR A 75 -5.98 -8.89 4.60
N ILE A 76 -6.57 -8.50 5.74
CA ILE A 76 -6.96 -7.13 6.06
C ILE A 76 -5.90 -6.48 6.97
N ILE A 77 -5.32 -5.37 6.49
CA ILE A 77 -4.42 -4.52 7.27
C ILE A 77 -5.24 -3.45 7.99
N PRO A 78 -5.32 -3.45 9.34
CA PRO A 78 -5.99 -2.38 10.06
C PRO A 78 -5.13 -1.11 10.05
N LEU A 79 -5.72 0.03 9.70
CA LEU A 79 -5.09 1.35 9.82
C LEU A 79 -5.09 1.81 11.29
N GLN A 80 -4.21 1.22 12.09
CA GLN A 80 -4.08 1.52 13.52
C GLN A 80 -2.63 1.47 13.97
N GLY A 81 -2.33 2.08 15.12
CA GLY A 81 -1.00 2.08 15.73
C GLY A 81 0.10 2.53 14.75
N GLU A 82 1.18 1.75 14.68
CA GLU A 82 2.35 2.07 13.83
C GLU A 82 2.02 2.18 12.34
N ILE A 83 1.03 1.43 11.85
CA ILE A 83 0.63 1.49 10.44
C ILE A 83 -0.07 2.84 10.17
N LEU A 84 -0.91 3.30 11.09
CA LEU A 84 -1.57 4.60 10.97
C LEU A 84 -0.58 5.76 11.09
N ASP A 85 0.38 5.66 12.01
CA ASP A 85 1.50 6.62 12.12
C ASP A 85 2.30 6.70 10.82
N TYR A 86 2.63 5.54 10.23
CA TYR A 86 3.35 5.47 8.95
C TYR A 86 2.55 6.11 7.83
N VAL A 87 1.27 5.76 7.70
CA VAL A 87 0.39 6.34 6.69
C VAL A 87 0.27 7.86 6.87
N ALA A 88 0.10 8.34 8.09
CA ALA A 88 0.02 9.77 8.37
C ALA A 88 1.29 10.52 7.91
N LEU A 89 2.47 9.93 8.09
CA LEU A 89 3.75 10.51 7.69
C LEU A 89 4.04 10.40 6.19
N HIS A 90 3.61 9.30 5.54
CA HIS A 90 4.05 8.92 4.20
C HIS A 90 2.98 9.00 3.12
N ARG A 91 1.71 9.33 3.45
CA ARG A 91 0.60 9.34 2.47
C ARG A 91 0.85 10.19 1.23
N SER A 92 1.57 11.30 1.35
CA SER A 92 1.91 12.19 0.23
C SER A 92 3.11 11.71 -0.59
N ASP A 93 3.83 10.67 -0.15
CA ASP A 93 4.91 10.05 -0.93
C ASP A 93 4.35 9.01 -1.89
N HIS A 94 4.24 9.39 -3.17
CA HIS A 94 3.79 8.51 -4.26
C HIS A 94 4.87 7.56 -4.77
N HIS A 95 6.09 7.60 -4.23
CA HIS A 95 7.17 6.67 -4.56
C HIS A 95 7.38 5.59 -3.49
N ASP A 96 6.73 5.74 -2.34
CA ASP A 96 6.80 4.83 -1.20
C ASP A 96 6.16 3.47 -1.53
N ARG A 97 7.00 2.42 -1.45
CA ARG A 97 6.60 1.04 -1.76
C ARG A 97 5.74 0.40 -0.70
N ILE A 98 5.95 0.79 0.56
CA ILE A 98 5.19 0.30 1.69
C ILE A 98 3.80 0.94 1.64
N MET A 99 3.71 2.22 1.31
CA MET A 99 2.42 2.86 1.05
C MET A 99 1.65 2.17 -0.07
N ASP A 100 2.29 1.78 -1.18
CA ASP A 100 1.59 1.03 -2.24
C ASP A 100 1.07 -0.34 -1.77
N CYS A 101 1.83 -1.02 -0.92
CA CYS A 101 1.39 -2.25 -0.27
C CYS A 101 0.13 -2.00 0.59
N ILE A 102 0.18 -0.98 1.46
CA ILE A 102 -0.94 -0.61 2.33
C ILE A 102 -2.18 -0.26 1.51
N ARG A 103 -2.03 0.57 0.46
CA ARG A 103 -3.13 0.98 -0.42
C ARG A 103 -3.80 -0.22 -1.09
N PHE A 104 -3.02 -1.17 -1.60
CA PHE A 104 -3.59 -2.37 -2.19
C PHE A 104 -4.43 -3.18 -1.19
N HIS A 105 -3.90 -3.45 0.00
CA HIS A 105 -4.63 -4.20 1.03
C HIS A 105 -5.88 -3.45 1.52
N LEU A 106 -5.82 -2.12 1.60
CA LEU A 106 -6.99 -1.30 1.93
C LEU A 106 -8.09 -1.46 0.86
N LEU A 107 -7.73 -1.48 -0.42
CA LEU A 107 -8.69 -1.71 -1.50
C LEU A 107 -9.33 -3.09 -1.44
N GLU A 108 -8.54 -4.12 -1.16
CA GLU A 108 -9.07 -5.48 -1.04
C GLU A 108 -10.02 -5.60 0.17
N ALA A 109 -9.73 -4.91 1.27
CA ALA A 109 -10.64 -4.83 2.42
C ALA A 109 -11.95 -4.12 2.06
N ILE A 110 -11.90 -2.99 1.35
CA ILE A 110 -13.09 -2.24 0.91
C ILE A 110 -13.97 -3.11 0.00
N LYS A 111 -13.39 -3.75 -1.02
CA LYS A 111 -14.13 -4.64 -1.93
C LYS A 111 -14.77 -5.83 -1.23
N SER A 112 -14.13 -6.35 -0.18
CA SER A 112 -14.65 -7.50 0.57
C SER A 112 -15.85 -7.15 1.47
N THR A 113 -16.13 -5.86 1.66
CA THR A 113 -17.27 -5.35 2.46
C THR A 113 -18.45 -4.88 1.62
N THR A 114 -18.33 -4.94 0.29
CA THR A 114 -19.37 -4.52 -0.68
C THR A 114 -19.94 -5.74 -1.40
#